data_AF-A0AAW7VSZ0-F1
#
_entry.id   AF-A0AAW7VSZ0-F1
#
_cell.length_a   1.000
_cell.length_b   1.000
_cell.length_c   1.000
_cell.angle_alpha   90.00
_cell.angle_beta   90.00
_cell.angle_gamma   90.00
#
_symmetry.space_group_name_H-M   'P 1'
#
loop_
_entity.id
_entity.type
_entity.pdbx_description
1 polymer ?
#
loop_
_entity_poly.entity_id
_entity_poly.type
_entity_poly.pdbx_seq_one_letter_code
_entity_poly.pdbx_strand_id
1 'polypeptide(L)'
;MALLKGKGAMTGVNLIAKVYDNGATKDGKSHYADIQVDARDPRGPEQSNLHLKSERVKGPDGKERFANTAPYSVGQLEEIIKAAGPNTEPLLNKDNEKVGTVYGFKGNVMPASRGTGLVVNTKSVEASDFKVDAKTLDNQFASMKAAKEAQATAKQSQAAGPEQTAQAEQVAEAEAPAVG
;
A
#
# COMPACT_ATOMS: atom_id res chain seq x y z
N MET A 1 4.93 1.98 -1.69
CA MET A 1 4.68 1.87 -0.25
C MET A 1 3.64 2.90 0.15
N ALA A 2 2.90 2.63 1.22
CA ALA A 2 1.96 3.56 1.79
C ALA A 2 2.64 4.84 2.31
N LEU A 3 1.99 5.99 2.07
CA LEU A 3 2.45 7.32 2.46
C LEU A 3 1.60 7.85 3.61
N LEU A 4 2.09 7.67 4.83
CA LEU A 4 1.44 8.14 6.05
C LEU A 4 2.19 9.37 6.57
N LYS A 5 1.73 10.56 6.18
CA LYS A 5 2.37 11.84 6.50
C LYS A 5 1.44 12.71 7.37
N GLY A 6 2.02 13.41 8.33
CA GLY A 6 1.29 14.32 9.23
C GLY A 6 1.12 13.78 10.65
N LYS A 7 0.78 14.67 11.59
CA LYS A 7 0.57 14.34 13.00
C LYS A 7 -0.60 13.38 13.13
N GLY A 8 -0.38 12.22 13.77
CA GLY A 8 -1.41 11.19 13.96
C GLY A 8 -1.66 10.27 12.74
N ALA A 9 -0.99 10.48 11.60
CA ALA A 9 -1.18 9.63 10.42
C ALA A 9 -0.70 8.19 10.62
N MET A 10 0.16 7.96 11.61
CA MET A 10 0.74 6.66 11.95
C MET A 10 0.04 5.97 13.13
N THR A 11 -1.01 6.57 13.70
CA THR A 11 -1.71 6.02 14.87
C THR A 11 -3.08 5.48 14.50
N GLY A 12 -3.46 4.35 15.09
CA GLY A 12 -4.77 3.72 14.88
C GLY A 12 -5.09 3.46 13.41
N VAL A 13 -4.12 2.98 12.63
CA VAL A 13 -4.31 2.65 11.21
C VAL A 13 -5.05 1.33 11.12
N ASN A 14 -6.13 1.25 10.34
CA ASN A 14 -6.74 -0.03 9.99
C ASN A 14 -5.87 -0.74 8.95
N LEU A 15 -5.56 -2.01 9.23
CA LEU A 15 -4.54 -2.77 8.56
C LEU A 15 -5.02 -4.17 8.24
N ILE A 16 -4.48 -4.72 7.15
CA ILE A 16 -4.67 -6.10 6.74
C ILE A 16 -3.30 -6.76 6.68
N ALA A 17 -3.11 -7.84 7.43
CA ALA A 17 -1.92 -8.68 7.37
C ALA A 17 -2.20 -9.91 6.51
N LYS A 18 -1.40 -10.11 5.48
CA LYS A 18 -1.34 -11.35 4.70
C LYS A 18 -0.17 -12.18 5.21
N VAL A 19 -0.48 -13.33 5.79
CA VAL A 19 0.48 -14.24 6.38
C VAL A 19 0.43 -15.53 5.59
N TYR A 20 1.49 -15.81 4.84
CA TYR A 20 1.58 -17.01 3.99
C TYR A 20 2.05 -18.20 4.81
N ASP A 21 1.48 -19.39 4.61
CA ASP A 21 1.81 -20.56 5.44
C ASP A 21 3.30 -20.99 5.31
N ASN A 22 3.95 -20.62 4.21
CA ASN A 22 5.39 -20.84 3.97
C ASN A 22 6.29 -19.63 4.31
N GLY A 23 5.77 -18.64 5.04
CA GLY A 23 6.46 -17.39 5.35
C GLY A 23 7.45 -17.47 6.52
N ALA A 24 7.54 -18.61 7.22
CA ALA A 24 8.45 -18.80 8.33
C ALA A 24 9.93 -18.79 7.87
N THR A 25 10.80 -18.17 8.66
CA THR A 25 12.25 -18.26 8.46
C THR A 25 12.74 -19.69 8.75
N LYS A 26 13.87 -20.08 8.15
CA LYS A 26 14.46 -21.43 8.35
C LYS A 26 14.74 -21.76 9.82
N ASP A 27 15.06 -20.74 10.63
CA ASP A 27 15.30 -20.87 12.06
C ASP A 27 14.02 -20.78 12.91
N GLY A 28 12.85 -20.57 12.30
CA GLY A 28 11.54 -20.49 12.94
C GLY A 28 11.34 -19.27 13.84
N LYS A 29 12.32 -18.36 13.95
CA LYS A 29 12.26 -17.22 14.87
C LYS A 29 11.42 -16.07 14.37
N SER A 30 11.19 -16.01 13.07
CA SER A 30 10.42 -14.95 12.44
C SER A 30 9.54 -15.49 11.33
N HIS A 31 8.50 -14.75 11.04
CA HIS A 31 7.57 -15.04 9.97
C HIS A 31 7.36 -13.77 9.15
N TYR A 32 7.49 -13.91 7.84
CA TYR A 32 7.25 -12.80 6.93
C TYR A 32 5.75 -12.57 6.77
N ALA A 33 5.32 -11.33 6.92
CA ALA A 33 3.95 -10.88 6.67
C ALA A 33 3.97 -9.67 5.73
N ASP A 34 3.04 -9.66 4.77
CA ASP A 34 2.75 -8.48 3.95
C ASP A 34 1.60 -7.72 4.61
N ILE A 35 1.89 -6.54 5.16
CA ILE A 35 0.90 -5.71 5.84
C ILE A 35 0.56 -4.51 4.97
N GLN A 36 -0.74 -4.24 4.86
CA GLN A 36 -1.29 -3.17 4.04
C GLN A 36 -2.21 -2.29 4.88
N VAL A 37 -2.30 -1.01 4.51
CA VAL A 37 -3.41 -0.15 4.93
C VAL A 37 -4.70 -0.68 4.31
N ASP A 38 -5.75 -0.84 5.10
CA ASP A 38 -7.08 -1.20 4.56
C ASP A 38 -7.56 -0.06 3.65
N ALA A 39 -8.05 -0.38 2.46
CA ALA A 39 -8.56 0.59 1.48
C ALA A 39 -9.74 1.40 2.02
N ARG A 40 -10.45 0.88 3.02
CA ARG A 40 -11.54 1.56 3.73
C ARG A 40 -11.05 2.50 4.81
N ASP A 41 -9.79 2.38 5.24
CA ASP A 41 -9.18 3.38 6.11
C ASP A 41 -9.18 4.73 5.38
N PRO A 42 -9.48 5.86 6.05
CA PRO A 42 -9.47 7.18 5.42
C PRO A 42 -8.16 7.52 4.70
N ARG A 43 -7.05 6.87 5.07
CA ARG A 43 -5.73 7.07 4.47
C ARG A 43 -5.54 6.25 3.20
N GLY A 44 -6.37 5.25 2.92
CA GLY A 44 -6.21 4.29 1.82
C GLY A 44 -6.52 4.82 0.41
N PRO A 45 -7.71 5.42 0.15
CA PRO A 45 -8.22 5.66 -1.20
C PRO A 45 -7.33 6.46 -2.16
N GLU A 46 -6.53 7.39 -1.65
CA GLU A 46 -5.64 8.24 -2.48
C GLU A 46 -4.28 7.58 -2.79
N GLN A 47 -4.01 6.41 -2.20
CA GLN A 47 -2.71 5.77 -2.30
C GLN A 47 -2.67 4.72 -3.42
N SER A 48 -1.74 4.92 -4.36
CA SER A 48 -1.47 3.97 -5.44
C SER A 48 -0.71 2.71 -4.99
N ASN A 49 -0.35 2.63 -3.70
CA ASN A 49 0.26 1.46 -3.08
C ASN A 49 -0.03 1.44 -1.57
N LEU A 50 -0.80 0.46 -1.12
CA LEU A 50 -1.25 0.31 0.27
C LEU A 50 -0.25 -0.46 1.17
N HIS A 51 0.79 -1.07 0.60
CA HIS A 51 1.73 -1.89 1.37
C HIS A 51 2.60 -1.03 2.30
N LEU A 52 2.73 -1.44 3.56
CA LEU A 52 3.59 -0.76 4.55
C LEU A 52 5.07 -0.87 4.20
N LYS A 53 5.48 -1.94 3.52
CA LYS A 53 6.81 -2.12 2.97
C LYS A 53 6.75 -2.35 1.47
N SER A 54 7.71 -1.81 0.73
CA SER A 54 7.86 -2.05 -0.71
C SER A 54 9.30 -1.74 -1.10
N GLU A 55 10.13 -2.77 -1.11
CA GLU A 55 11.57 -2.66 -1.38
C GLU A 55 11.92 -3.32 -2.71
N ARG A 56 12.79 -2.70 -3.52
CA ARG A 56 13.29 -3.34 -4.76
C ARG A 56 14.34 -4.39 -4.40
N VAL A 57 14.11 -5.62 -4.83
CA VAL A 57 15.01 -6.76 -4.64
C VAL A 57 15.34 -7.36 -5.99
N LYS A 58 16.60 -7.74 -6.18
CA LYS A 58 17.04 -8.44 -7.39
C LYS A 58 16.78 -9.94 -7.23
N GLY A 59 15.97 -10.50 -8.12
CA GLY A 59 15.70 -11.93 -8.15
C GLY A 59 16.90 -12.75 -8.63
N PRO A 60 16.85 -14.08 -8.48
CA PRO A 60 17.90 -14.98 -8.97
C PRO A 60 18.06 -14.95 -10.50
N ASP A 61 17.00 -14.54 -11.22
CA ASP A 61 16.99 -14.28 -12.66
C ASP A 61 17.52 -12.87 -13.03
N GLY A 62 18.03 -12.12 -12.05
CA GLY A 62 18.55 -10.77 -12.23
C GLY A 62 17.50 -9.68 -12.40
N LYS A 63 16.19 -10.03 -12.42
CA LYS A 63 15.10 -9.06 -12.57
C LYS A 63 14.77 -8.41 -11.23
N GLU A 64 14.55 -7.11 -11.24
CA GLU A 64 14.04 -6.39 -10.08
C GLU A 64 12.58 -6.77 -9.81
N ARG A 65 12.28 -7.10 -8.56
CA ARG A 65 10.93 -7.34 -8.03
C ARG A 65 10.73 -6.49 -6.79
N PHE A 66 9.48 -6.27 -6.41
CA PHE A 66 9.17 -5.61 -5.15
C PHE A 66 8.90 -6.64 -4.06
N ALA A 67 9.62 -6.54 -2.95
CA ALA A 67 9.38 -7.27 -1.73
C ALA A 67 8.54 -6.41 -0.77
N ASN A 68 7.30 -6.84 -0.52
CA ASN A 68 6.36 -6.12 0.33
C ASN A 68 6.25 -6.71 1.75
N THR A 69 6.92 -7.84 2.00
CA THR A 69 6.87 -8.54 3.28
C THR A 69 7.92 -8.01 4.25
N ALA A 70 7.55 -7.88 5.52
CA ALA A 70 8.46 -7.60 6.63
C ALA A 70 8.52 -8.80 7.59
N PRO A 71 9.69 -9.08 8.21
CA PRO A 71 9.81 -10.12 9.22
C PRO A 71 9.21 -9.65 10.55
N TYR A 72 8.37 -10.49 11.15
CA TYR A 72 7.86 -10.34 12.52
C TYR A 72 8.31 -11.53 13.34
N SER A 73 8.71 -11.32 14.59
CA SER A 73 8.95 -12.46 15.49
C SER A 73 7.65 -13.24 15.73
N VAL A 74 7.77 -14.49 16.18
CA VAL A 74 6.59 -15.32 16.49
C VAL A 74 5.64 -14.59 17.44
N GLY A 75 6.14 -14.07 18.56
CA GLY A 75 5.31 -13.32 19.51
C GLY A 75 4.70 -12.03 18.93
N GLN A 76 5.40 -11.34 18.02
CA GLN A 76 4.82 -10.18 17.32
C GLN A 76 3.65 -10.59 16.42
N LEU A 77 3.78 -11.72 15.72
CA LEU A 77 2.72 -12.24 14.87
C LEU A 77 1.52 -12.72 15.71
N GLU A 78 1.77 -13.38 16.84
CA GLU A 78 0.73 -13.81 17.77
C GLU A 78 -0.11 -12.65 18.29
N GLU A 79 0.50 -11.51 18.62
CA GLU A 79 -0.24 -10.30 19.02
C GLU A 79 -1.15 -9.79 17.89
N ILE A 80 -0.69 -9.82 16.63
CA ILE A 80 -1.52 -9.45 15.47
C ILE A 80 -2.69 -10.42 15.30
N ILE A 81 -2.43 -11.73 15.38
CA ILE A 81 -3.46 -12.77 15.24
C ILE A 81 -4.50 -12.64 16.37
N LYS A 82 -4.03 -12.43 17.60
CA LYS A 82 -4.89 -12.24 18.77
C LYS A 82 -5.75 -10.98 18.64
N ALA A 83 -5.19 -9.87 18.15
CA ALA A 83 -5.93 -8.65 17.92
C ALA A 83 -6.98 -8.79 16.81
N ALA A 84 -6.68 -9.54 15.74
CA ALA A 84 -7.64 -9.85 14.70
C ALA A 84 -8.78 -10.76 15.20
N GLY A 85 -8.47 -11.72 16.07
CA GLY A 85 -9.45 -12.66 16.62
C GLY A 85 -10.18 -13.42 15.49
N PRO A 86 -11.52 -13.38 15.41
CA PRO A 86 -12.27 -14.03 14.33
C PRO A 86 -12.26 -13.24 13.00
N ASN A 87 -11.63 -12.07 12.96
CA ASN A 87 -11.59 -11.22 11.77
C ASN A 87 -10.53 -11.70 10.76
N THR A 88 -10.78 -12.87 10.18
CA THR A 88 -9.84 -13.58 9.32
C THR A 88 -10.50 -14.16 8.10
N GLU A 89 -9.75 -14.25 7.01
CA GLU A 89 -10.17 -14.89 5.77
C GLU A 89 -9.03 -15.75 5.20
N PRO A 90 -9.29 -16.93 4.61
CA PRO A 90 -8.26 -17.69 3.93
C PRO A 90 -7.66 -16.90 2.76
N LEU A 91 -6.33 -16.92 2.65
CA LEU A 91 -5.63 -16.41 1.48
C LEU A 91 -5.52 -17.53 0.45
N LEU A 92 -6.19 -17.38 -0.68
CA LEU A 92 -6.22 -18.38 -1.75
C LEU A 92 -5.26 -18.02 -2.90
N ASN A 93 -4.65 -19.03 -3.53
CA ASN A 93 -3.93 -18.86 -4.78
C ASN A 93 -4.90 -18.88 -5.99
N LYS A 94 -4.36 -18.83 -7.21
CA LYS A 94 -5.16 -18.87 -8.44
C LYS A 94 -5.93 -20.18 -8.64
N ASP A 95 -5.44 -21.25 -8.03
CA ASP A 95 -6.02 -22.59 -8.10
C ASP A 95 -7.05 -22.83 -6.97
N ASN A 96 -7.43 -21.77 -6.23
CA ASN A 96 -8.31 -21.80 -5.05
C ASN A 96 -7.77 -22.62 -3.87
N GLU A 97 -6.47 -22.87 -3.82
CA GLU A 97 -5.82 -23.54 -2.70
C GLU A 97 -5.43 -22.50 -1.65
N LYS A 98 -5.63 -22.85 -0.37
CA LYS A 98 -5.20 -22.01 0.74
C LYS A 98 -3.67 -21.97 0.79
N VAL A 99 -3.11 -20.76 0.70
CA VAL A 99 -1.66 -20.48 0.80
C VAL A 99 -1.31 -19.60 2.00
N GLY A 100 -2.31 -19.21 2.79
CA GLY A 100 -2.12 -18.37 3.96
C GLY A 100 -3.43 -17.94 4.59
N THR A 101 -3.34 -16.92 5.44
CA THR A 101 -4.48 -16.30 6.10
C THR A 101 -4.34 -14.79 6.10
N VAL A 102 -5.46 -14.10 5.88
CA VAL A 102 -5.61 -12.66 5.97
C VAL A 102 -6.19 -12.32 7.34
N TYR A 103 -5.57 -11.37 8.04
CA TYR A 103 -6.00 -10.90 9.36
C TYR A 103 -6.30 -9.41 9.31
N GLY A 104 -7.48 -9.01 9.77
CA GLY A 104 -7.86 -7.60 9.89
C GLY A 104 -7.67 -7.10 11.31
N PHE A 105 -6.82 -6.10 11.48
CA PHE A 105 -6.52 -5.50 12.79
C PHE A 105 -6.28 -3.99 12.65
N LYS A 106 -6.20 -3.29 13.77
CA LYS A 106 -5.85 -1.87 13.83
C LYS A 106 -4.62 -1.71 14.69
N GLY A 107 -3.78 -0.71 14.41
CA GLY A 107 -2.64 -0.42 15.27
C GLY A 107 -1.81 0.76 14.83
N ASN A 108 -0.81 1.10 15.62
CA ASN A 108 0.15 2.14 15.25
C ASN A 108 1.20 1.55 14.31
N VAL A 109 1.63 2.33 13.34
CA VAL A 109 2.75 2.02 12.47
C VAL A 109 3.95 2.88 12.85
N MET A 110 5.14 2.39 12.53
CA MET A 110 6.39 3.07 12.80
C MET A 110 7.38 2.79 11.67
N PRO A 111 8.37 3.67 11.46
CA PRO A 111 9.49 3.36 10.59
C PRO A 111 10.15 2.05 11.00
N ALA A 112 10.47 1.21 10.01
CA ALA A 112 11.23 0.00 10.24
C ALA A 112 12.61 0.34 10.84
N SER A 113 13.03 -0.38 11.88
CA SER A 113 14.37 -0.21 12.46
C SER A 113 15.49 -0.70 11.54
N ARG A 114 15.15 -1.53 10.55
CA ARG A 114 16.05 -2.03 9.50
C ARG A 114 15.37 -2.00 8.14
N GLY A 115 16.11 -1.59 7.13
CA GLY A 115 15.62 -1.49 5.75
C GLY A 115 14.73 -0.26 5.53
N THR A 116 13.95 -0.30 4.46
CA THR A 116 13.03 0.79 4.08
C THR A 116 11.59 0.42 4.43
N GLY A 117 10.85 1.43 4.90
CA GLY A 117 9.41 1.40 5.02
C GLY A 117 8.86 1.39 6.43
N LEU A 118 7.60 0.95 6.55
CA LEU A 118 6.84 0.97 7.80
C LEU A 118 6.59 -0.45 8.29
N VAL A 119 6.55 -0.60 9.60
CA VAL A 119 6.16 -1.82 10.31
C VAL A 119 5.13 -1.48 11.37
N VAL A 120 4.39 -2.49 11.81
CA VAL A 120 3.40 -2.33 12.88
C VAL A 120 4.08 -2.36 14.25
N ASN A 121 3.69 -1.42 15.11
CA ASN A 121 3.96 -1.53 16.54
C ASN A 121 2.97 -2.52 17.16
N THR A 122 3.38 -3.79 17.27
CA THR A 122 2.55 -4.90 17.78
C THR A 122 2.15 -4.76 19.25
N LYS A 123 2.64 -3.75 19.98
CA LYS A 123 2.16 -3.45 21.34
C LYS A 123 0.90 -2.58 21.36
N SER A 124 0.49 -2.08 20.20
CA SER A 124 -0.65 -1.17 20.04
C SER A 124 -1.74 -1.76 19.15
N VAL A 125 -1.69 -3.06 18.90
CA VAL A 125 -2.65 -3.74 18.02
C VAL A 125 -3.95 -4.03 18.76
N GLU A 126 -5.04 -3.81 18.05
CA GLU A 126 -6.40 -4.03 18.51
C GLU A 126 -7.26 -4.52 17.34
N ALA A 127 -8.53 -4.84 17.62
CA ALA A 127 -9.46 -5.26 16.58
C ALA A 127 -9.63 -4.16 15.52
N SER A 128 -9.71 -4.57 14.25
CA SER A 128 -10.02 -3.62 13.17
C SER A 128 -11.45 -3.11 13.28
N ASP A 129 -11.66 -1.88 12.84
CA ASP A 129 -12.99 -1.31 12.65
C ASP A 129 -13.73 -1.95 11.45
N PHE A 130 -13.00 -2.68 10.59
CA PHE A 130 -13.54 -3.29 9.39
C PHE A 130 -13.38 -4.81 9.38
N LYS A 131 -14.44 -5.49 8.93
CA LYS A 131 -14.40 -6.94 8.75
C LYS A 131 -13.65 -7.31 7.47
N VAL A 132 -12.82 -8.34 7.54
CA VAL A 132 -12.19 -9.01 6.41
C VAL A 132 -13.14 -10.08 5.88
N ASP A 133 -13.26 -10.12 4.56
CA ASP A 133 -14.07 -11.05 3.80
C ASP A 133 -13.41 -11.36 2.45
N ALA A 134 -14.02 -12.25 1.67
CA ALA A 134 -13.55 -12.64 0.35
C ALA A 134 -13.31 -11.46 -0.61
N LYS A 135 -14.03 -10.33 -0.45
CA LYS A 135 -13.90 -9.15 -1.33
C LYS A 135 -12.83 -8.17 -0.85
N THR A 136 -12.29 -8.37 0.34
CA THR A 136 -11.37 -7.42 0.96
C THR A 136 -10.12 -7.22 0.10
N LEU A 137 -9.54 -8.30 -0.44
CA LEU A 137 -8.36 -8.21 -1.32
C LEU A 137 -8.69 -7.57 -2.68
N ASP A 138 -9.87 -7.84 -3.22
CA ASP A 138 -10.32 -7.20 -4.46
C ASP A 138 -10.52 -5.70 -4.27
N ASN A 139 -11.07 -5.29 -3.12
CA ASN A 139 -11.21 -3.89 -2.74
C ASN A 139 -9.84 -3.20 -2.61
N GLN A 140 -8.84 -3.86 -2.02
CA GLN A 140 -7.46 -3.35 -1.99
C GLN A 140 -6.95 -3.06 -3.40
N PHE A 141 -7.12 -4.02 -4.31
CA PHE A 141 -6.65 -3.90 -5.68
C PHE A 141 -7.39 -2.80 -6.45
N ALA A 142 -8.72 -2.75 -6.33
CA ALA A 142 -9.56 -1.75 -6.97
C ALA A 142 -9.20 -0.33 -6.51
N SER A 143 -9.00 -0.14 -5.19
CA SER A 143 -8.58 1.15 -4.63
C SER A 143 -7.21 1.59 -5.16
N MET A 144 -6.21 0.70 -5.17
CA MET A 144 -4.89 1.04 -5.70
C MET A 144 -4.93 1.36 -7.20
N LYS A 145 -5.75 0.64 -7.98
CA LYS A 145 -5.94 0.89 -9.41
C LYS A 145 -6.58 2.25 -9.65
N ALA A 146 -7.67 2.57 -8.95
CA ALA A 146 -8.35 3.85 -9.05
C ALA A 146 -7.42 5.02 -8.68
N ALA A 147 -6.65 4.90 -7.59
CA ALA A 147 -5.66 5.89 -7.19
C ALA A 147 -4.57 6.08 -8.26
N LYS A 148 -4.10 5.00 -8.87
CA LYS A 148 -3.10 5.05 -9.95
C LYS A 148 -3.64 5.73 -11.20
N GLU A 149 -4.88 5.45 -11.59
CA GLU A 149 -5.54 6.08 -12.73
C GLU A 149 -5.75 7.58 -12.46
N ALA A 150 -6.27 7.95 -11.30
CA ALA A 150 -6.43 9.36 -10.90
C ALA A 150 -5.09 10.13 -10.92
N GLN A 151 -4.01 9.52 -10.42
CA GLN A 151 -2.66 10.11 -10.47
C GLN A 151 -2.13 10.23 -11.91
N ALA A 152 -2.46 9.28 -12.80
CA ALA A 152 -2.06 9.34 -14.20
C ALA A 152 -2.78 10.47 -14.94
N THR A 153 -4.10 10.60 -14.73
CA THR A 153 -4.91 11.70 -15.28
C THR A 153 -4.43 13.06 -14.77
N ALA A 154 -4.17 13.21 -13.46
CA ALA A 154 -3.66 14.45 -12.89
C ALA A 154 -2.30 14.85 -13.50
N LYS A 155 -1.40 13.88 -13.73
CA LYS A 155 -0.11 14.13 -14.40
C LYS A 155 -0.26 14.53 -15.85
N GLN A 156 -1.22 13.94 -16.58
CA GLN A 156 -1.50 14.34 -17.96
C GLN A 156 -2.12 15.74 -18.03
N SER A 157 -3.01 16.10 -17.10
CA SER A 157 -3.58 17.44 -17.02
C SER A 157 -2.55 18.51 -16.62
N GLN A 158 -1.56 18.17 -15.79
CA GLN A 158 -0.45 19.06 -15.45
C GLN A 158 0.61 19.18 -16.56
N ALA A 159 0.78 18.14 -17.39
CA ALA A 159 1.65 18.20 -18.56
C ALA A 159 1.03 18.98 -19.74
N ALA A 160 -0.25 19.35 -19.66
CA ALA A 160 -0.99 20.09 -20.69
C ALA A 160 -1.10 21.61 -20.45
N GLY A 161 -0.34 22.21 -19.51
CA GLY A 161 -0.20 23.67 -19.39
C GLY A 161 0.98 24.05 -18.49
N PRO A 162 1.87 25.00 -18.88
CA PRO A 162 1.57 26.33 -19.44
C PRO A 162 2.15 26.65 -20.84
N GLU A 163 2.66 25.68 -21.60
CA GLU A 163 3.27 25.99 -22.92
C GLU A 163 2.26 26.37 -24.02
N GLN A 164 0.96 26.11 -23.82
CA GLN A 164 -0.06 26.41 -24.83
C GLN A 164 -0.67 27.82 -24.72
N THR A 165 -0.52 28.51 -23.58
CA THR A 165 -0.94 29.92 -23.44
C THR A 165 0.13 30.91 -23.92
N ALA A 166 1.42 30.55 -23.86
CA ALA A 166 2.50 31.42 -24.33
C ALA A 166 2.60 31.52 -25.86
N GLN A 167 2.18 30.48 -26.60
CA GLN A 167 2.13 30.54 -28.06
C GLN A 167 0.93 31.34 -28.58
N ALA A 168 -0.20 31.39 -27.87
CA ALA A 168 -1.38 32.14 -28.32
C ALA A 168 -1.20 33.67 -28.27
N GLU A 169 -0.41 34.19 -27.33
CA GLU A 169 -0.09 35.62 -27.25
C GLU A 169 0.98 36.05 -28.27
N GLN A 170 1.87 35.15 -28.71
CA GLN A 170 2.90 35.50 -29.72
C GLN A 170 2.38 35.50 -31.17
N VAL A 171 1.33 34.74 -31.50
CA VAL A 171 0.69 34.84 -32.83
C VAL A 171 -0.23 36.05 -32.96
N ALA A 172 -0.84 36.53 -31.88
CA ALA A 172 -1.74 37.68 -31.93
C ALA A 172 -1.02 39.02 -32.20
N GLU A 173 0.25 39.15 -31.82
CA GLU A 173 1.03 40.38 -32.01
C GLU A 173 1.76 40.44 -33.38
N ALA A 174 1.79 39.32 -34.13
CA ALA A 174 2.42 39.24 -35.44
C ALA A 174 1.47 39.52 -36.63
N GLU A 175 0.16 39.66 -36.38
CA GLU A 175 -0.87 39.81 -37.41
C GLU A 175 -1.56 41.20 -37.42
N ALA A 176 -0.79 42.27 -37.18
CA ALA A 176 -1.20 43.62 -37.55
C ALA A 176 -0.45 44.08 -38.81
N PRO A 177 -0.98 43.88 -40.03
CA PRO A 177 -0.36 44.42 -41.23
C PRO A 177 -0.63 45.93 -41.32
N ALA A 178 0.43 46.72 -41.20
CA ALA A 178 0.46 48.09 -41.71
C ALA A 178 0.51 48.02 -43.25
N VAL A 179 -0.64 48.29 -43.88
CA VAL A 179 -0.76 48.56 -45.31
C VAL A 179 -0.99 50.05 -45.51
N GLY A 180 -0.17 50.65 -46.39
CA GLY A 180 -0.52 51.85 -47.18
C GLY A 180 -0.14 53.18 -46.58
#